data_AF-A0AAW2YJG9-F1
#
_entry.id   AF-A0AAW2YJG9-F1
#
_cell.length_a   1.000
_cell.length_b   1.000
_cell.length_c   1.000
_cell.angle_alpha   90.00
_cell.angle_beta   90.00
_cell.angle_gamma   90.00
#
_symmetry.space_group_name_H-M   'P 1'
#
loop_
_entity.id
_entity.type
_entity.pdbx_description
1 polymer ?
#
loop_
_entity_poly.entity_id
_entity_poly.type
_entity_poly.pdbx_seq_one_letter_code
_entity_poly.pdbx_strand_id
1 'polypeptide(L)'
;MRVLWIALVIFTVTCDQYIIRTRKNAQHVYSSENIAPNHDYVFGNLFYGFSAELDAQQAIKLEQNPLVISVTKSKPLILPIKDFSNEQPNPISNTTEWNLDQLDGVIDKRYIYEGDGHGVDCYIVDSGINTNHTQLQGRAIWGANFCTKEKNIDRDLDGHGTHVAGIVGSKDYGVARNVTLIAVKVSGETGGNQADLLAGLNWVLKKATTTGRPSLINISMGLGFDEAINLAVQALTEAGIAVVAASGNFFSDACGISPASSPFVFTVAASGPKNMFWEKSNHGKCVNVIAPGVNIKSLTAWGRYVGDDWYFPGMSSRRWCCCTGVVHQEV
;
A
#
# COMPACT_ATOMS: atom_id res chain seq x y z
N MET A 1 -63.98 9.79 13.92
CA MET A 1 -62.61 10.26 13.66
C MET A 1 -61.78 9.09 13.15
N ARG A 2 -61.14 9.20 11.97
CA ARG A 2 -60.08 8.28 11.54
C ARG A 2 -58.77 9.06 11.58
N VAL A 3 -57.83 8.65 12.42
CA VAL A 3 -56.48 9.23 12.45
C VAL A 3 -55.68 8.59 11.33
N LEU A 4 -55.30 9.38 10.32
CA LEU A 4 -54.39 8.92 9.28
C LEU A 4 -52.96 8.94 9.85
N TRP A 5 -52.38 7.76 10.05
CA TRP A 5 -50.95 7.65 10.34
C TRP A 5 -50.19 7.84 9.04
N ILE A 6 -49.64 9.04 8.82
CA ILE A 6 -48.68 9.30 7.75
C ILE A 6 -47.36 8.65 8.19
N ALA A 7 -47.01 7.53 7.57
CA ALA A 7 -45.70 6.92 7.74
C ALA A 7 -44.65 7.86 7.13
N LEU A 8 -43.85 8.49 7.99
CA LEU A 8 -42.74 9.33 7.57
C LEU A 8 -41.62 8.41 7.03
N VAL A 9 -41.58 8.20 5.71
CA VAL A 9 -40.48 7.47 5.07
C VAL A 9 -39.25 8.37 5.09
N ILE A 10 -38.40 8.17 6.11
CA ILE A 10 -37.09 8.79 6.18
C ILE A 10 -36.21 8.11 5.13
N PHE A 11 -36.10 8.73 3.96
CA PHE A 11 -35.05 8.39 3.00
C PHE A 11 -33.71 8.78 3.61
N THR A 12 -32.96 7.79 4.10
CA THR A 12 -31.55 7.99 4.46
C THR A 12 -30.78 8.27 3.19
N VAL A 13 -30.38 9.52 2.98
CA VAL A 13 -29.46 9.89 1.90
C VAL A 13 -28.14 9.17 2.14
N THR A 14 -27.81 8.22 1.26
CA THR A 14 -26.54 7.49 1.32
C THR A 14 -25.47 8.32 0.65
N CYS A 15 -24.51 8.82 1.42
CA CYS A 15 -23.29 9.42 0.88
C CYS A 15 -22.28 8.33 0.53
N ASP A 16 -21.56 8.52 -0.57
CA ASP A 16 -20.41 7.72 -0.98
C ASP A 16 -19.13 8.57 -0.91
N GLN A 17 -17.97 7.95 -0.68
CA GLN A 17 -16.68 8.62 -0.82
C GLN A 17 -16.32 8.74 -2.31
N TYR A 18 -16.02 9.95 -2.77
CA TYR A 18 -15.55 10.28 -4.13
C TYR A 18 -14.14 10.87 -4.11
N ILE A 19 -13.45 10.74 -5.24
CA ILE A 19 -12.25 11.50 -5.61
C ILE A 19 -12.64 12.51 -6.70
N ILE A 20 -12.31 13.78 -6.48
CA ILE A 20 -12.62 14.90 -7.36
C ILE A 20 -11.31 15.49 -7.86
N ARG A 21 -11.05 15.37 -9.17
CA ARG A 21 -9.93 16.05 -9.83
C ARG A 21 -10.40 17.40 -10.34
N THR A 22 -9.56 18.42 -10.21
CA THR A 22 -9.90 19.82 -10.46
C THR A 22 -8.83 20.51 -11.28
N ARG A 23 -9.15 21.67 -11.87
CA ARG A 23 -8.16 22.59 -12.42
C ARG A 23 -7.36 23.23 -11.28
N LYS A 24 -6.20 23.80 -11.65
CA LYS A 24 -5.35 24.54 -10.70
C LYS A 24 -6.15 25.63 -9.98
N ASN A 25 -5.95 25.73 -8.67
CA ASN A 25 -6.62 26.67 -7.75
C ASN A 25 -8.13 26.45 -7.54
N ALA A 26 -8.70 25.30 -7.95
CA ALA A 26 -10.13 25.00 -7.80
C ALA A 26 -10.45 23.94 -6.72
N GLN A 27 -9.53 23.68 -5.78
CA GLN A 27 -9.73 22.64 -4.75
C GLN A 27 -10.92 22.93 -3.80
N HIS A 28 -11.40 24.18 -3.71
CA HIS A 28 -12.54 24.58 -2.88
C HIS A 28 -13.83 24.81 -3.68
N VAL A 29 -13.94 24.25 -4.89
CA VAL A 29 -15.12 24.40 -5.78
C VAL A 29 -16.44 23.92 -5.13
N TYR A 30 -16.37 23.02 -4.14
CA TYR A 30 -17.54 22.63 -3.33
C TYR A 30 -18.20 23.82 -2.61
N SER A 31 -17.43 24.84 -2.21
CA SER A 31 -17.97 26.02 -1.53
C SER A 31 -18.83 26.88 -2.46
N SER A 32 -18.46 27.03 -3.74
CA SER A 32 -19.30 27.71 -4.74
C SER A 32 -20.59 26.95 -5.04
N GLU A 33 -20.59 25.63 -4.87
CA GLU A 33 -21.78 24.78 -5.04
C GLU A 33 -22.63 24.64 -3.77
N ASN A 34 -22.26 25.33 -2.67
CA ASN A 34 -22.88 25.21 -1.35
C ASN A 34 -22.92 23.76 -0.81
N ILE A 35 -21.83 23.02 -1.03
CA ILE A 35 -21.62 21.65 -0.55
C ILE A 35 -20.65 21.70 0.65
N ALA A 36 -21.04 21.06 1.75
CA ALA A 36 -20.23 20.90 2.96
C ALA A 36 -19.89 19.42 3.16
N PRO A 37 -18.72 18.94 2.67
CA PRO A 37 -18.37 17.53 2.74
C PRO A 37 -17.98 17.12 4.18
N ASN A 38 -18.49 15.98 4.65
CA ASN A 38 -18.20 15.46 5.99
C ASN A 38 -16.77 14.91 6.14
N HIS A 39 -16.08 14.65 5.02
CA HIS A 39 -14.77 14.01 5.01
C HIS A 39 -13.95 14.50 3.79
N ASP A 40 -13.02 15.44 4.01
CA ASP A 40 -12.20 16.09 2.97
C ASP A 40 -10.70 15.80 3.14
N TYR A 41 -10.05 15.35 2.06
CA TYR A 41 -8.59 15.31 1.92
C TYR A 41 -8.18 16.08 0.67
N VAL A 42 -7.43 17.17 0.81
CA VAL A 42 -6.93 17.96 -0.32
C VAL A 42 -5.57 17.44 -0.79
N PHE A 43 -5.50 16.98 -2.04
CA PHE A 43 -4.33 16.29 -2.62
C PHE A 43 -3.31 17.22 -3.30
N GLY A 44 -3.36 18.53 -3.01
CA GLY A 44 -2.75 19.59 -3.83
C GLY A 44 -1.25 19.52 -4.14
N ASN A 45 -0.48 18.68 -3.44
CA ASN A 45 0.94 18.42 -3.76
C ASN A 45 1.13 17.26 -4.75
N LEU A 46 0.17 16.34 -4.83
CA LEU A 46 0.11 15.24 -5.79
C LEU A 46 -0.55 15.68 -7.10
N PHE A 47 -1.74 16.25 -6.99
CA PHE A 47 -2.50 16.83 -8.11
C PHE A 47 -3.57 17.79 -7.55
N TYR A 48 -4.11 18.65 -8.42
CA TYR A 48 -5.20 19.54 -8.02
C TYR A 48 -6.50 18.76 -7.85
N GLY A 49 -6.90 18.50 -6.62
CA GLY A 49 -8.12 17.76 -6.31
C GLY A 49 -8.29 17.50 -4.83
N PHE A 50 -9.39 16.83 -4.51
CA PHE A 50 -9.77 16.48 -3.15
C PHE A 50 -10.62 15.21 -3.13
N SER A 51 -10.79 14.57 -1.97
CA SER A 51 -11.84 13.56 -1.76
C SER A 51 -13.01 14.15 -0.99
N ALA A 52 -14.24 13.71 -1.24
CA ALA A 52 -15.40 14.13 -0.45
C ALA A 52 -16.38 12.97 -0.24
N GLU A 53 -17.01 12.89 0.93
CA GLU A 53 -18.27 12.16 1.08
C GLU A 53 -19.40 13.00 0.49
N LEU A 54 -20.10 12.48 -0.52
CA LEU A 54 -21.12 13.19 -1.27
C LEU A 54 -22.35 12.30 -1.51
N ASP A 55 -23.52 12.90 -1.56
CA ASP A 55 -24.68 12.27 -2.19
C ASP A 55 -24.61 12.33 -3.73
N ALA A 56 -25.48 11.57 -4.41
CA ALA A 56 -25.49 11.50 -5.87
C ALA A 56 -25.79 12.86 -6.57
N GLN A 57 -26.60 13.74 -5.95
CA GLN A 57 -26.90 15.05 -6.52
C GLN A 57 -25.71 16.00 -6.37
N GLN A 58 -25.03 15.96 -5.22
CA GLN A 58 -23.80 16.72 -4.97
C GLN A 58 -22.66 16.28 -5.92
N ALA A 59 -22.52 14.97 -6.16
CA ALA A 59 -21.54 14.44 -7.11
C ALA A 59 -21.82 14.93 -8.55
N ILE A 60 -23.06 14.83 -9.03
CA ILE A 60 -23.48 15.34 -10.35
C ILE A 60 -23.25 16.86 -10.46
N LYS A 61 -23.57 17.61 -9.41
CA LYS A 61 -23.41 19.07 -9.39
C LYS A 61 -21.94 19.48 -9.50
N LEU A 62 -21.04 18.76 -8.84
CA LEU A 62 -19.59 18.97 -8.99
C LEU A 62 -19.09 18.55 -10.38
N GLU A 63 -19.56 17.43 -10.92
CA GLU A 63 -19.18 16.94 -12.26
C GLU A 63 -19.57 17.93 -13.38
N GLN A 64 -20.66 18.69 -13.20
CA GLN A 64 -21.10 19.73 -14.13
C GLN A 64 -20.29 21.05 -14.03
N ASN A 65 -19.46 21.24 -13.00
CA ASN A 65 -18.70 22.48 -12.83
C ASN A 65 -17.47 22.50 -13.77
N PRO A 66 -17.25 23.57 -14.58
CA PRO A 66 -16.16 23.62 -15.57
C PRO A 66 -14.73 23.62 -14.98
N LEU A 67 -14.59 23.81 -13.67
CA LEU A 67 -13.32 23.69 -12.93
C LEU A 67 -13.04 22.26 -12.44
N VAL A 68 -14.01 21.36 -12.51
CA VAL A 68 -13.83 19.93 -12.22
C VAL A 68 -13.41 19.20 -13.50
N ILE A 69 -12.50 18.24 -13.36
CA ILE A 69 -11.96 17.41 -14.44
C ILE A 69 -12.65 16.04 -14.43
N SER A 70 -12.88 15.47 -13.24
CA SER A 70 -13.59 14.21 -13.07
C SER A 70 -14.10 14.05 -11.64
N VAL A 71 -15.26 13.41 -11.48
CA VAL A 71 -15.77 12.93 -10.18
C VAL A 71 -15.86 11.40 -10.27
N THR A 72 -15.08 10.69 -9.46
CA THR A 72 -15.03 9.21 -9.48
C THR A 72 -15.29 8.65 -8.10
N LYS A 73 -16.21 7.69 -7.96
CA LYS A 73 -16.45 6.99 -6.70
C LYS A 73 -15.16 6.27 -6.25
N SER A 74 -14.81 6.42 -4.98
CA SER A 74 -13.59 5.86 -4.38
C SER A 74 -13.61 4.33 -4.48
N LYS A 75 -12.55 3.76 -5.04
CA LYS A 75 -12.40 2.30 -5.20
C LYS A 75 -11.88 1.66 -3.89
N PRO A 76 -12.30 0.44 -3.53
CA PRO A 76 -11.68 -0.30 -2.44
C PRO A 76 -10.23 -0.66 -2.79
N LEU A 77 -9.36 -0.68 -1.78
CA LEU A 77 -8.01 -1.21 -1.93
C LEU A 77 -8.06 -2.74 -1.88
N ILE A 78 -7.29 -3.36 -2.77
CA ILE A 78 -7.06 -4.79 -2.82
C ILE A 78 -5.76 -5.05 -2.05
N LEU A 79 -5.92 -5.55 -0.82
CA LEU A 79 -4.84 -6.25 -0.12
C LEU A 79 -4.73 -7.69 -0.62
N PRO A 80 -3.52 -8.27 -0.63
CA PRO A 80 -3.33 -9.72 -0.76
C PRO A 80 -4.07 -10.44 0.38
N ILE A 81 -4.85 -11.47 0.05
CA ILE A 81 -5.63 -12.21 1.05
C ILE A 81 -4.67 -13.03 1.93
N LYS A 82 -4.92 -12.99 3.26
CA LYS A 82 -4.21 -13.83 4.23
C LYS A 82 -4.57 -15.29 4.01
N ASP A 83 -3.59 -16.12 3.71
CA ASP A 83 -3.69 -17.54 3.97
C ASP A 83 -3.16 -17.83 5.38
N PHE A 84 -3.97 -18.49 6.19
CA PHE A 84 -3.58 -19.02 7.51
C PHE A 84 -3.43 -20.53 7.41
N SER A 85 -2.72 -21.00 6.38
CA SER A 85 -2.38 -22.41 6.25
C SER A 85 -1.50 -22.81 7.44
N ASN A 86 -2.00 -23.74 8.27
CA ASN A 86 -1.30 -24.26 9.45
C ASN A 86 -0.09 -25.15 9.08
N GLU A 87 0.28 -25.22 7.81
CA GLU A 87 1.48 -25.89 7.35
C GLU A 87 2.67 -24.94 7.54
N GLN A 88 3.34 -25.05 8.69
CA GLN A 88 4.74 -24.62 8.77
C GLN A 88 5.59 -25.64 7.99
N PRO A 89 6.13 -25.31 6.79
CA PRO A 89 7.24 -26.09 6.25
C PRO A 89 8.35 -26.11 7.30
N ASN A 90 8.85 -27.31 7.59
CA ASN A 90 9.82 -27.58 8.65
C ASN A 90 10.93 -26.51 8.66
N PRO A 91 11.20 -25.83 9.80
CA PRO A 91 12.26 -24.83 9.85
C PRO A 91 13.59 -25.48 9.51
N ILE A 92 14.14 -25.16 8.34
CA ILE A 92 15.45 -25.64 7.90
C ILE A 92 16.50 -24.89 8.72
N SER A 93 16.83 -25.45 9.88
CA SER A 93 17.89 -24.91 10.74
C SER A 93 19.20 -24.81 9.97
N ASN A 94 19.86 -23.65 10.04
CA ASN A 94 21.16 -23.34 9.44
C ASN A 94 21.22 -23.17 7.90
N THR A 95 20.17 -22.67 7.26
CA THR A 95 20.28 -22.08 5.91
C THR A 95 19.70 -20.68 5.86
N THR A 96 20.34 -19.75 5.14
CA THR A 96 19.71 -18.46 4.77
C THR A 96 18.38 -18.74 4.08
N GLU A 97 17.35 -17.95 4.39
CA GLU A 97 16.04 -18.06 3.74
C GLU A 97 16.20 -18.03 2.21
N TRP A 98 15.53 -18.95 1.52
CA TRP A 98 15.75 -19.22 0.09
C TRP A 98 15.58 -17.96 -0.78
N ASN A 99 14.74 -17.02 -0.36
CA ASN A 99 14.47 -15.77 -1.05
C ASN A 99 15.62 -14.77 -0.96
N LEU A 100 16.40 -14.78 0.13
CA LEU A 100 17.58 -13.93 0.30
C LEU A 100 18.77 -14.49 -0.51
N ASP A 101 18.95 -15.81 -0.50
CA ASP A 101 19.92 -16.55 -1.34
C ASP A 101 19.63 -16.36 -2.84
N GLN A 102 18.36 -16.45 -3.25
CA GLN A 102 17.95 -16.12 -4.63
C GLN A 102 18.06 -14.61 -4.94
N LEU A 103 18.16 -13.73 -3.94
CA LEU A 103 18.16 -12.27 -4.12
C LEU A 103 19.52 -11.73 -4.60
N ASP A 104 20.63 -12.17 -4.01
CA ASP A 104 21.98 -11.72 -4.41
C ASP A 104 22.45 -12.32 -5.75
N GLY A 105 21.89 -13.48 -6.13
CA GLY A 105 22.12 -14.12 -7.42
C GLY A 105 23.06 -15.32 -7.41
N VAL A 106 23.55 -15.74 -6.23
CA VAL A 106 24.35 -16.95 -6.06
C VAL A 106 23.64 -17.87 -5.08
N ILE A 107 23.17 -19.04 -5.56
CA ILE A 107 22.51 -20.04 -4.71
C ILE A 107 23.57 -20.85 -3.94
N ASP A 108 24.12 -20.28 -2.85
CA ASP A 108 25.11 -20.92 -1.96
C ASP A 108 24.67 -21.01 -0.48
N LYS A 109 23.41 -20.67 -0.20
CA LYS A 109 22.76 -20.57 1.12
C LYS A 109 23.29 -19.43 1.98
N ARG A 110 23.81 -18.36 1.37
CA ARG A 110 24.21 -17.13 2.05
C ARG A 110 23.35 -15.96 1.55
N TYR A 111 23.62 -14.78 2.08
CA TYR A 111 23.09 -13.54 1.53
C TYR A 111 24.16 -12.47 1.65
N ILE A 112 24.73 -12.08 0.52
CA ILE A 112 25.74 -11.03 0.41
C ILE A 112 25.03 -9.75 -0.04
N TYR A 113 24.89 -8.81 0.89
CA TYR A 113 24.28 -7.50 0.63
C TYR A 113 25.33 -6.48 0.19
N GLU A 114 25.04 -5.74 -0.89
CA GLU A 114 25.87 -4.62 -1.36
C GLU A 114 25.60 -3.31 -0.58
N GLY A 115 24.46 -3.24 0.11
CA GLY A 115 24.05 -2.10 0.94
C GLY A 115 22.95 -2.51 1.92
N ASP A 116 22.87 -1.80 3.05
CA ASP A 116 22.03 -2.14 4.20
C ASP A 116 20.89 -1.14 4.46
N GLY A 117 20.73 -0.14 3.59
CA GLY A 117 19.75 0.94 3.72
C GLY A 117 20.07 2.01 4.76
N HIS A 118 21.28 2.03 5.33
CA HIS A 118 21.67 3.05 6.31
C HIS A 118 21.43 4.48 5.79
N GLY A 119 20.67 5.26 6.57
CA GLY A 119 20.36 6.66 6.25
C GLY A 119 19.18 6.86 5.29
N VAL A 120 18.56 5.80 4.80
CA VAL A 120 17.37 5.83 3.94
C VAL A 120 16.08 5.67 4.77
N ASP A 121 15.06 6.44 4.42
CA ASP A 121 13.69 6.28 4.92
C ASP A 121 12.85 5.44 3.96
N CYS A 122 12.23 4.36 4.44
CA CYS A 122 11.29 3.54 3.72
C CYS A 122 9.89 3.70 4.30
N TYR A 123 8.99 4.29 3.53
CA TYR A 123 7.59 4.42 3.90
C TYR A 123 6.84 3.16 3.47
N ILE A 124 6.37 2.39 4.46
CA ILE A 124 5.53 1.22 4.25
C ILE A 124 4.07 1.69 4.23
N VAL A 125 3.53 1.91 3.03
CA VAL A 125 2.16 2.37 2.81
C VAL A 125 1.25 1.14 2.76
N ASP A 126 0.76 0.74 3.93
CA ASP A 126 0.17 -0.58 4.15
C ASP A 126 -0.90 -0.61 5.26
N SER A 127 -1.08 -1.74 5.95
CA SER A 127 -1.99 -1.90 7.09
C SER A 127 -1.46 -1.37 8.42
N GLY A 128 -0.20 -0.92 8.45
CA GLY A 128 0.53 -0.49 9.65
C GLY A 128 1.82 -1.27 9.85
N ILE A 129 2.50 -1.08 10.98
CA ILE A 129 3.61 -1.94 11.41
C ILE A 129 3.50 -2.18 12.92
N ASN A 130 3.73 -3.40 13.39
CA ASN A 130 4.09 -3.67 14.78
C ASN A 130 5.52 -3.16 15.06
N THR A 131 5.66 -1.84 15.23
CA THR A 131 6.95 -1.15 15.44
C THR A 131 7.71 -1.64 16.68
N ASN A 132 7.04 -2.33 17.60
CA ASN A 132 7.62 -2.91 18.81
C ASN A 132 8.15 -4.35 18.61
N HIS A 133 8.10 -4.91 17.41
CA HIS A 133 8.61 -6.25 17.14
C HIS A 133 10.14 -6.30 17.31
N THR A 134 10.66 -7.24 18.11
CA THR A 134 12.08 -7.22 18.54
C THR A 134 13.07 -7.32 17.36
N GLN A 135 12.69 -8.03 16.30
CA GLN A 135 13.44 -8.12 15.03
C GLN A 135 13.67 -6.79 14.31
N LEU A 136 12.84 -5.77 14.57
CA LEU A 136 13.02 -4.42 14.02
C LEU A 136 14.01 -3.58 14.84
N GLN A 137 14.37 -4.00 16.06
CA GLN A 137 15.41 -3.38 16.90
C GLN A 137 15.30 -1.84 17.03
N GLY A 138 14.08 -1.29 17.00
CA GLY A 138 13.82 0.15 17.08
C GLY A 138 13.95 0.95 15.78
N ARG A 139 14.26 0.31 14.63
CA ARG A 139 14.35 1.00 13.33
C ARG A 139 13.01 1.30 12.65
N ALA A 140 11.91 0.83 13.23
CA ALA A 140 10.56 1.06 12.75
C ALA A 140 9.81 2.06 13.64
N ILE A 141 9.19 3.06 13.04
CA ILE A 141 8.43 4.12 13.71
C ILE A 141 7.06 4.33 13.08
N TRP A 142 6.11 4.85 13.85
CA TRP A 142 4.82 5.29 13.32
C TRP A 142 4.94 6.62 12.60
N GLY A 143 4.39 6.68 11.39
CA GLY A 143 4.28 7.90 10.59
C GLY A 143 2.91 8.55 10.74
N ALA A 144 1.88 7.91 10.18
CA ALA A 144 0.49 8.37 10.22
C ALA A 144 -0.51 7.25 9.90
N ASN A 145 -1.77 7.46 10.27
CA ASN A 145 -2.89 6.57 9.98
C ASN A 145 -4.01 7.34 9.25
N PHE A 146 -4.30 6.90 8.04
CA PHE A 146 -5.35 7.40 7.14
C PHE A 146 -6.46 6.38 6.90
N CYS A 147 -6.37 5.18 7.49
CA CYS A 147 -7.39 4.15 7.31
C CYS A 147 -8.71 4.61 7.97
N THR A 148 -9.69 4.94 7.15
CA THR A 148 -10.98 5.48 7.60
C THR A 148 -11.83 4.49 8.38
N LYS A 149 -11.56 3.19 8.24
CA LYS A 149 -12.23 2.11 8.97
C LYS A 149 -11.60 1.84 10.35
N GLU A 150 -10.37 2.31 10.58
CA GLU A 150 -9.58 2.10 11.81
C GLU A 150 -9.02 3.42 12.33
N LYS A 151 -9.85 4.47 12.33
CA LYS A 151 -9.50 5.82 12.78
C LYS A 151 -8.98 5.81 14.23
N ASN A 152 -7.81 6.42 14.45
CA ASN A 152 -7.10 6.50 15.73
C ASN A 152 -6.59 5.14 16.27
N ILE A 153 -6.50 4.10 15.43
CA ILE A 153 -5.92 2.80 15.80
C ILE A 153 -4.54 2.67 15.14
N ASP A 154 -3.52 3.18 15.81
CA ASP A 154 -2.13 3.12 15.34
C ASP A 154 -1.51 1.75 15.69
N ARG A 155 -2.10 0.71 15.10
CA ARG A 155 -1.68 -0.69 15.19
C ARG A 155 -1.87 -1.34 13.83
N ASP A 156 -0.99 -2.29 13.52
CA ASP A 156 -1.25 -3.24 12.46
C ASP A 156 -2.17 -4.33 12.99
N LEU A 157 -3.48 -4.16 12.80
CA LEU A 157 -4.45 -5.22 13.07
C LEU A 157 -4.54 -6.23 11.92
N ASP A 158 -3.99 -5.91 10.74
CA ASP A 158 -4.05 -6.84 9.63
C ASP A 158 -2.92 -7.88 9.69
N GLY A 159 -1.68 -7.40 9.89
CA GLY A 159 -0.45 -8.19 9.88
C GLY A 159 0.37 -8.07 8.59
N HIS A 160 -0.28 -7.70 7.49
CA HIS A 160 0.36 -7.61 6.17
C HIS A 160 1.50 -6.59 6.14
N GLY A 161 1.26 -5.35 6.61
CA GLY A 161 2.28 -4.30 6.66
C GLY A 161 3.47 -4.63 7.58
N THR A 162 3.24 -5.38 8.67
CA THR A 162 4.33 -5.91 9.51
C THR A 162 5.16 -6.97 8.79
N HIS A 163 4.53 -7.87 8.04
CA HIS A 163 5.22 -8.88 7.23
C HIS A 163 6.10 -8.23 6.15
N VAL A 164 5.52 -7.28 5.40
CA VAL A 164 6.19 -6.42 4.41
C VAL A 164 7.39 -5.70 5.02
N ALA A 165 7.20 -4.98 6.13
CA ALA A 165 8.26 -4.25 6.83
C ALA A 165 9.40 -5.17 7.31
N GLY A 166 9.07 -6.40 7.68
CA GLY A 166 10.03 -7.41 8.07
C GLY A 166 10.94 -7.88 6.93
N ILE A 167 10.42 -8.01 5.71
CA ILE A 167 11.22 -8.38 4.52
C ILE A 167 12.13 -7.22 4.11
N VAL A 168 11.62 -5.98 4.25
CA VAL A 168 12.43 -4.79 3.98
C VAL A 168 13.59 -4.67 4.97
N GLY A 169 13.35 -4.80 6.28
CA GLY A 169 14.35 -4.40 7.28
C GLY A 169 14.38 -5.14 8.61
N SER A 170 13.83 -6.35 8.75
CA SER A 170 14.07 -7.15 9.97
C SER A 170 15.55 -7.57 10.11
N LYS A 171 15.98 -7.90 11.34
CA LYS A 171 17.35 -8.35 11.61
C LYS A 171 17.71 -9.63 10.85
N ASP A 172 16.81 -10.60 10.84
CA ASP A 172 17.10 -11.94 10.33
C ASP A 172 16.57 -12.18 8.90
N TYR A 173 15.41 -11.60 8.52
CA TYR A 173 14.79 -11.74 7.20
C TYR A 173 14.94 -10.51 6.28
N GLY A 174 15.46 -9.39 6.81
CA GLY A 174 15.51 -8.12 6.09
C GLY A 174 16.59 -8.03 5.03
N VAL A 175 16.23 -7.43 3.89
CA VAL A 175 17.12 -7.02 2.80
C VAL A 175 18.03 -5.86 3.26
N ALA A 176 17.46 -4.80 3.83
CA ALA A 176 18.18 -3.61 4.29
C ALA A 176 18.06 -3.43 5.81
N ARG A 177 19.00 -4.03 6.53
CA ARG A 177 18.93 -4.23 7.99
C ARG A 177 19.18 -2.95 8.82
N ASN A 178 19.54 -1.84 8.17
CA ASN A 178 19.78 -0.51 8.78
C ASN A 178 18.90 0.60 8.18
N VAL A 179 17.86 0.25 7.39
CA VAL A 179 16.86 1.20 6.89
C VAL A 179 15.94 1.71 8.02
N THR A 180 15.47 2.95 7.90
CA THR A 180 14.40 3.47 8.79
C THR A 180 13.04 3.14 8.19
N LEU A 181 12.23 2.35 8.87
CA LEU A 181 10.89 1.95 8.43
C LEU A 181 9.84 2.90 9.02
N ILE A 182 8.98 3.47 8.18
CA ILE A 182 7.94 4.43 8.59
C ILE A 182 6.58 3.86 8.23
N ALA A 183 5.76 3.54 9.23
CA ALA A 183 4.42 3.02 9.05
C ALA A 183 3.46 4.11 8.56
N VAL A 184 2.84 3.90 7.39
CA VAL A 184 1.79 4.75 6.83
C VAL A 184 0.56 3.88 6.59
N LYS A 185 -0.36 3.89 7.55
CA LYS A 185 -1.52 3.00 7.54
C LYS A 185 -2.62 3.57 6.64
N VAL A 186 -2.93 2.87 5.55
CA VAL A 186 -3.99 3.23 4.58
C VAL A 186 -5.04 2.12 4.42
N SER A 187 -4.82 0.97 5.05
CA SER A 187 -5.73 -0.18 5.08
C SER A 187 -5.79 -0.77 6.50
N GLY A 188 -6.70 -1.72 6.71
CA GLY A 188 -6.93 -2.41 7.98
C GLY A 188 -7.53 -3.80 7.75
N GLU A 189 -7.98 -4.48 8.81
CA GLU A 189 -8.60 -5.83 8.74
C GLU A 189 -9.80 -5.87 7.80
N THR A 190 -10.53 -4.76 7.68
CA THR A 190 -11.68 -4.61 6.79
C THR A 190 -11.35 -3.91 5.46
N GLY A 191 -10.05 -3.78 5.14
CA GLY A 191 -9.53 -3.11 3.95
C GLY A 191 -9.51 -1.58 4.03
N GLY A 192 -8.93 -0.93 3.03
CA GLY A 192 -8.92 0.53 2.85
C GLY A 192 -9.63 0.97 1.58
N ASN A 193 -9.51 2.26 1.24
CA ASN A 193 -10.03 2.81 -0.03
C ASN A 193 -9.05 3.80 -0.68
N GLN A 194 -9.31 4.14 -1.94
CA GLN A 194 -8.48 5.02 -2.76
C GLN A 194 -8.19 6.39 -2.13
N ALA A 195 -9.13 6.97 -1.37
CA ALA A 195 -8.93 8.24 -0.67
C ALA A 195 -7.89 8.12 0.46
N ASP A 196 -7.96 7.03 1.23
CA ASP A 196 -7.02 6.73 2.32
C ASP A 196 -5.59 6.56 1.77
N LEU A 197 -5.45 5.86 0.64
CA LEU A 197 -4.17 5.72 -0.07
C LEU A 197 -3.64 7.08 -0.58
N LEU A 198 -4.47 7.88 -1.24
CA LEU A 198 -4.08 9.22 -1.71
C LEU A 198 -3.69 10.16 -0.56
N ALA A 199 -4.40 10.11 0.57
CA ALA A 199 -4.05 10.87 1.77
C ALA A 199 -2.69 10.44 2.34
N GLY A 200 -2.43 9.13 2.40
CA GLY A 200 -1.13 8.56 2.75
C GLY A 200 -0.01 9.05 1.85
N LEU A 201 -0.16 8.93 0.53
CA LEU A 201 0.85 9.38 -0.44
C LEU A 201 1.12 10.89 -0.36
N ASN A 202 0.08 11.71 -0.16
CA ASN A 202 0.22 13.17 0.01
C ASN A 202 0.99 13.53 1.30
N TRP A 203 0.75 12.78 2.38
CA TRP A 203 1.50 12.93 3.63
C TRP A 203 2.96 12.50 3.47
N VAL A 204 3.24 11.38 2.79
CA VAL A 204 4.61 10.95 2.53
C VAL A 204 5.36 11.97 1.70
N LEU A 205 4.77 12.48 0.61
CA LEU A 205 5.36 13.53 -0.22
C LEU A 205 5.78 14.73 0.65
N LYS A 206 4.87 15.24 1.49
CA LYS A 206 5.15 16.35 2.41
C LYS A 206 6.23 15.99 3.43
N LYS A 207 6.19 14.78 4.01
CA LYS A 207 7.13 14.35 5.05
C LYS A 207 8.55 14.20 4.51
N ALA A 208 8.72 13.46 3.42
CA ALA A 208 10.01 13.19 2.79
C ALA A 208 10.66 14.46 2.23
N THR A 209 9.89 15.34 1.57
CA THR A 209 10.42 16.63 1.10
C THR A 209 10.80 17.57 2.25
N THR A 210 10.09 17.50 3.39
CA THR A 210 10.45 18.28 4.59
C THR A 210 11.69 17.75 5.30
N THR A 211 11.93 16.43 5.32
CA THR A 211 13.15 15.85 5.92
C THR A 211 14.36 15.95 5.00
N GLY A 212 14.17 15.98 3.67
CA GLY A 212 15.24 15.97 2.68
C GLY A 212 16.08 14.70 2.68
N ARG A 213 15.64 13.65 3.38
CA ARG A 213 16.34 12.37 3.50
C ARG A 213 16.09 11.51 2.26
N PRO A 214 17.08 10.73 1.78
CA PRO A 214 16.85 9.71 0.76
C PRO A 214 15.66 8.84 1.17
N SER A 215 14.63 8.82 0.33
CA SER A 215 13.31 8.28 0.68
C SER A 215 12.79 7.40 -0.44
N LEU A 216 12.12 6.32 -0.08
CA LEU A 216 11.32 5.52 -1.01
C LEU A 216 10.02 5.04 -0.36
N ILE A 217 9.06 4.67 -1.19
CA ILE A 217 7.76 4.17 -0.79
C ILE A 217 7.61 2.73 -1.27
N ASN A 218 7.14 1.86 -0.39
CA ASN A 218 6.56 0.60 -0.81
C ASN A 218 5.03 0.64 -0.72
N ILE A 219 4.37 0.13 -1.77
CA ILE A 219 2.93 -0.08 -1.85
C ILE A 219 2.67 -1.55 -2.20
N SER A 220 2.53 -2.41 -1.18
CA SER A 220 2.28 -3.85 -1.32
C SER A 220 0.78 -4.17 -1.53
N MET A 221 0.07 -3.29 -2.23
CA MET A 221 -1.36 -3.35 -2.50
C MET A 221 -1.69 -2.66 -3.82
N GLY A 222 -2.93 -2.80 -4.30
CA GLY A 222 -3.38 -2.08 -5.48
C GLY A 222 -4.89 -1.90 -5.57
N LEU A 223 -5.35 -1.43 -6.71
CA LEU A 223 -6.74 -1.32 -7.09
C LEU A 223 -6.83 -1.39 -8.63
N GLY A 224 -8.01 -1.67 -9.19
CA GLY A 224 -8.20 -1.56 -10.65
C GLY A 224 -7.82 -0.16 -11.16
N PHE A 225 -7.24 -0.10 -12.37
CA PHE A 225 -6.59 1.08 -12.97
C PHE A 225 -7.21 2.42 -12.54
N ASP A 226 -6.35 3.33 -12.09
CA ASP A 226 -6.76 4.62 -11.57
C ASP A 226 -5.77 5.74 -11.90
N GLU A 227 -6.24 6.74 -12.63
CA GLU A 227 -5.42 7.87 -13.08
C GLU A 227 -5.00 8.77 -11.92
N ALA A 228 -5.82 8.93 -10.87
CA ALA A 228 -5.47 9.77 -9.72
C ALA A 228 -4.32 9.14 -8.91
N ILE A 229 -4.33 7.81 -8.73
CA ILE A 229 -3.21 7.07 -8.15
C ILE A 229 -1.96 7.17 -9.03
N ASN A 230 -2.09 7.02 -10.35
CA ASN A 230 -0.94 7.08 -11.27
C ASN A 230 -0.30 8.48 -11.30
N LEU A 231 -1.10 9.55 -11.19
CA LEU A 231 -0.60 10.93 -11.03
C LEU A 231 0.04 11.17 -9.66
N ALA A 232 -0.50 10.57 -8.60
CA ALA A 232 0.08 10.69 -7.26
C ALA A 232 1.50 10.08 -7.19
N VAL A 233 1.69 8.89 -7.75
CA VAL A 233 3.02 8.25 -7.79
C VAL A 233 3.97 8.93 -8.78
N GLN A 234 3.46 9.56 -9.85
CA GLN A 234 4.26 10.45 -10.70
C GLN A 234 4.82 11.63 -9.90
N ALA A 235 3.96 12.37 -9.17
CA ALA A 235 4.39 13.52 -8.38
C ALA A 235 5.40 13.16 -7.27
N LEU A 236 5.28 11.95 -6.70
CA LEU A 236 6.25 11.39 -5.76
C LEU A 236 7.63 11.15 -6.41
N THR A 237 7.65 10.47 -7.56
CA THR A 237 8.90 10.20 -8.30
C THR A 237 9.53 11.49 -8.84
N GLU A 238 8.73 12.47 -9.30
CA GLU A 238 9.19 13.80 -9.70
C GLU A 238 9.78 14.60 -8.52
N ALA A 239 9.31 14.37 -7.29
CA ALA A 239 9.90 14.90 -6.06
C ALA A 239 11.15 14.14 -5.58
N GLY A 240 11.65 13.17 -6.35
CA GLY A 240 12.84 12.37 -6.02
C GLY A 240 12.59 11.21 -5.04
N ILE A 241 11.33 10.84 -4.80
CA ILE A 241 10.94 9.74 -3.91
C ILE A 241 10.61 8.52 -4.76
N ALA A 242 11.46 7.48 -4.74
CA ALA A 242 11.22 6.27 -5.53
C ALA A 242 9.98 5.51 -5.02
N VAL A 243 9.13 5.03 -5.92
CA VAL A 243 7.94 4.23 -5.58
C VAL A 243 8.08 2.81 -6.10
N VAL A 244 7.97 1.82 -5.21
CA VAL A 244 7.95 0.39 -5.51
C VAL A 244 6.55 -0.15 -5.24
N ALA A 245 6.02 -1.00 -6.12
CA ALA A 245 4.71 -1.60 -5.91
C ALA A 245 4.59 -3.03 -6.45
N ALA A 246 3.68 -3.81 -5.87
CA ALA A 246 3.34 -5.15 -6.36
C ALA A 246 2.55 -5.08 -7.67
N SER A 247 2.79 -6.01 -8.61
CA SER A 247 2.06 -6.08 -9.88
C SER A 247 0.61 -6.56 -9.72
N GLY A 248 0.31 -7.32 -8.66
CA GLY A 248 -1.02 -7.83 -8.30
C GLY A 248 -1.18 -9.34 -8.50
N ASN A 249 -2.11 -9.95 -7.77
CA ASN A 249 -2.19 -11.41 -7.58
C ASN A 249 -3.33 -12.07 -8.38
N PHE A 250 -3.50 -11.70 -9.65
CA PHE A 250 -4.66 -12.06 -10.48
C PHE A 250 -4.34 -12.79 -11.79
N PHE A 251 -3.08 -13.11 -12.07
CA PHE A 251 -2.63 -13.62 -13.39
C PHE A 251 -3.16 -12.77 -14.57
N SER A 252 -3.02 -11.45 -14.44
CA SER A 252 -3.53 -10.45 -15.39
C SER A 252 -2.45 -9.45 -15.81
N ASP A 253 -2.75 -8.60 -16.80
CA ASP A 253 -1.84 -7.52 -17.19
C ASP A 253 -1.74 -6.48 -16.06
N ALA A 254 -0.54 -6.29 -15.53
CA ALA A 254 -0.23 -5.31 -14.49
C ALA A 254 -0.59 -3.87 -14.90
N CYS A 255 -0.65 -3.58 -16.21
CA CYS A 255 -1.13 -2.30 -16.73
C CYS A 255 -2.63 -2.03 -16.43
N GLY A 256 -3.40 -3.05 -16.00
CA GLY A 256 -4.80 -2.91 -15.56
C GLY A 256 -4.97 -2.56 -14.08
N ILE A 257 -3.89 -2.45 -13.31
CA ILE A 257 -3.90 -2.18 -11.86
C ILE A 257 -3.09 -0.92 -11.55
N SER A 258 -3.53 -0.12 -10.58
CA SER A 258 -2.76 1.01 -10.04
C SER A 258 -2.33 0.70 -8.60
N PRO A 259 -1.12 1.11 -8.18
CA PRO A 259 -0.17 1.97 -8.88
C PRO A 259 0.70 1.27 -9.96
N ALA A 260 0.64 -0.06 -10.07
CA ALA A 260 1.49 -0.90 -10.95
C ALA A 260 1.55 -0.49 -12.44
N SER A 261 0.49 0.14 -12.95
CA SER A 261 0.37 0.62 -14.33
C SER A 261 1.08 1.95 -14.61
N SER A 262 1.54 2.67 -13.58
CA SER A 262 2.24 3.94 -13.77
C SER A 262 3.69 3.72 -14.23
N PRO A 263 4.16 4.40 -15.29
CA PRO A 263 5.56 4.29 -15.74
C PRO A 263 6.56 4.93 -14.76
N PHE A 264 6.07 5.62 -13.72
CA PHE A 264 6.87 6.22 -12.66
C PHE A 264 7.05 5.32 -11.43
N VAL A 265 6.54 4.09 -11.48
CA VAL A 265 6.59 3.09 -10.41
C VAL A 265 7.51 1.96 -10.84
N PHE A 266 8.29 1.45 -9.88
CA PHE A 266 9.05 0.22 -10.05
C PHE A 266 8.16 -0.97 -9.65
N THR A 267 7.49 -1.55 -10.65
CA THR A 267 6.49 -2.60 -10.49
C THR A 267 7.14 -3.98 -10.46
N VAL A 268 6.78 -4.76 -9.43
CA VAL A 268 7.41 -6.03 -9.10
C VAL A 268 6.43 -7.19 -9.22
N ALA A 269 6.80 -8.20 -10.01
CA ALA A 269 6.11 -9.48 -10.14
C ALA A 269 6.80 -10.60 -9.34
N ALA A 270 6.13 -11.74 -9.12
CA ALA A 270 6.65 -12.85 -8.33
C ALA A 270 7.22 -14.03 -9.13
N SER A 271 8.11 -14.70 -8.44
CA SER A 271 8.58 -16.05 -8.64
C SER A 271 8.59 -16.79 -7.30
N GLY A 272 8.31 -18.08 -7.34
CA GLY A 272 8.66 -18.98 -6.24
C GLY A 272 10.14 -19.36 -6.26
N PRO A 273 10.50 -20.40 -5.49
CA PRO A 273 11.83 -20.99 -5.51
C PRO A 273 12.31 -21.34 -6.91
N LYS A 274 13.63 -21.24 -7.13
CA LYS A 274 14.32 -21.53 -8.41
C LYS A 274 13.92 -20.59 -9.55
N ASN A 275 13.53 -19.35 -9.23
CA ASN A 275 13.04 -18.34 -10.19
C ASN A 275 11.82 -18.77 -11.03
N MET A 276 11.03 -19.76 -10.60
CA MET A 276 9.80 -20.14 -11.30
C MET A 276 8.76 -19.02 -11.17
N PHE A 277 8.29 -18.43 -12.28
CA PHE A 277 7.25 -17.39 -12.24
C PHE A 277 6.01 -17.91 -11.49
N TRP A 278 5.48 -17.13 -10.54
CA TRP A 278 4.37 -17.58 -9.72
C TRP A 278 3.04 -17.47 -10.49
N GLU A 279 2.23 -18.52 -10.47
CA GLU A 279 1.05 -18.68 -11.32
C GLU A 279 -0.06 -17.62 -11.14
N LYS A 280 -0.22 -16.99 -9.97
CA LYS A 280 -1.16 -15.85 -9.82
C LYS A 280 -0.47 -14.48 -9.98
N SER A 281 0.83 -14.43 -10.26
CA SER A 281 1.52 -13.17 -10.49
C SER A 281 1.02 -12.47 -11.75
N ASN A 282 0.62 -11.20 -11.61
CA ASN A 282 0.40 -10.34 -12.76
C ASN A 282 1.69 -10.15 -13.57
N HIS A 283 1.51 -9.93 -14.86
CA HIS A 283 2.54 -9.94 -15.89
C HIS A 283 2.37 -8.76 -16.87
N GLY A 284 3.12 -8.75 -17.97
CA GLY A 284 2.97 -7.75 -19.03
C GLY A 284 3.95 -6.58 -18.93
N LYS A 285 3.82 -5.62 -19.86
CA LYS A 285 4.83 -4.57 -20.10
C LYS A 285 5.03 -3.57 -18.95
N CYS A 286 4.08 -3.50 -18.02
CA CYS A 286 4.19 -2.62 -16.85
C CYS A 286 4.99 -3.25 -15.71
N VAL A 287 5.41 -4.52 -15.80
CA VAL A 287 6.31 -5.17 -14.84
C VAL A 287 7.76 -4.81 -15.17
N ASN A 288 8.54 -4.33 -14.19
CA ASN A 288 9.95 -4.01 -14.36
C ASN A 288 10.88 -5.18 -13.95
N VAL A 289 10.50 -5.95 -12.93
CA VAL A 289 11.34 -7.03 -12.38
C VAL A 289 10.50 -8.16 -11.79
N ILE A 290 11.10 -9.36 -11.71
CA ILE A 290 10.52 -10.56 -11.09
C ILE A 290 11.33 -10.92 -9.83
N ALA A 291 10.67 -11.52 -8.85
CA ALA A 291 11.16 -11.57 -7.48
C ALA A 291 10.87 -12.86 -6.72
N PRO A 292 11.74 -13.31 -5.80
CA PRO A 292 11.30 -14.18 -4.71
C PRO A 292 10.03 -13.67 -4.05
N GLY A 293 9.03 -14.54 -4.00
CA GLY A 293 7.70 -14.19 -3.56
C GLY A 293 6.74 -15.35 -3.76
N VAL A 294 7.04 -16.49 -3.15
CA VAL A 294 6.13 -17.58 -2.76
C VAL A 294 6.76 -18.26 -1.54
N ASN A 295 6.00 -18.49 -0.48
CA ASN A 295 6.45 -18.94 0.84
C ASN A 295 7.62 -18.11 1.41
N ILE A 296 7.36 -16.82 1.66
CA ILE A 296 8.33 -15.89 2.28
C ILE A 296 8.07 -15.81 3.78
N LYS A 297 9.08 -16.17 4.57
CA LYS A 297 9.04 -16.01 6.03
C LYS A 297 9.34 -14.57 6.41
N SER A 298 8.56 -14.01 7.34
CA SER A 298 8.82 -12.69 7.93
C SER A 298 8.04 -12.52 9.25
N LEU A 299 8.03 -11.30 9.76
CA LEU A 299 7.48 -10.92 11.06
C LEU A 299 5.95 -10.96 11.10
N THR A 300 5.42 -11.15 12.31
CA THR A 300 3.99 -11.05 12.62
C THR A 300 3.62 -9.76 13.34
N ALA A 301 2.39 -9.27 13.12
CA ALA A 301 1.79 -8.29 14.02
C ALA A 301 1.42 -8.89 15.39
N TRP A 302 1.12 -10.19 15.43
CA TRP A 302 0.59 -10.89 16.60
C TRP A 302 1.70 -11.57 17.42
N GLY A 303 2.67 -10.78 17.85
CA GLY A 303 3.85 -11.30 18.54
C GLY A 303 4.85 -10.23 18.94
N ARG A 304 5.90 -10.67 19.64
CA ARG A 304 7.10 -9.85 19.88
C ARG A 304 8.39 -10.56 19.49
N TYR A 305 8.34 -11.87 19.25
CA TYR A 305 9.52 -12.74 19.17
C TYR A 305 9.45 -13.70 17.98
N VAL A 306 10.61 -14.21 17.59
CA VAL A 306 10.85 -15.10 16.43
C VAL A 306 10.06 -16.42 16.48
N GLY A 307 9.49 -16.77 17.64
CA GLY A 307 8.63 -17.95 17.80
C GLY A 307 7.23 -17.78 17.19
N ASP A 308 6.83 -16.54 16.88
CA ASP A 308 5.52 -16.20 16.31
C ASP A 308 5.62 -15.91 14.79
N ASP A 309 6.75 -16.23 14.12
CA ASP A 309 6.99 -15.89 12.72
C ASP A 309 6.27 -16.84 11.74
N TRP A 310 5.59 -16.28 10.73
CA TRP A 310 4.79 -17.04 9.77
C TRP A 310 5.40 -17.05 8.37
N TYR A 311 5.12 -18.11 7.63
CA TYR A 311 5.30 -18.15 6.19
C TYR A 311 4.08 -17.51 5.53
N PHE A 312 4.29 -16.54 4.65
CA PHE A 312 3.21 -16.00 3.82
C PHE A 312 3.58 -16.11 2.33
N PRO A 313 2.70 -16.62 1.46
CA PRO A 313 3.15 -17.02 0.13
C PRO A 313 3.38 -16.00 -1.02
N GLY A 314 4.07 -14.83 -0.92
CA GLY A 314 4.10 -13.97 -2.14
C GLY A 314 5.05 -12.75 -2.35
N MET A 315 4.86 -12.02 -3.48
CA MET A 315 5.81 -11.12 -4.23
C MET A 315 6.74 -10.18 -3.44
N SER A 316 8.08 -10.14 -3.67
CA SER A 316 8.83 -8.94 -4.15
C SER A 316 10.38 -8.92 -3.93
N SER A 317 11.09 -8.30 -4.89
CA SER A 317 12.55 -8.16 -5.14
C SER A 317 12.72 -7.20 -6.36
N ARG A 318 13.84 -6.62 -6.76
CA ARG A 318 15.27 -6.89 -6.50
C ARG A 318 16.07 -5.58 -6.48
N ARG A 319 17.32 -5.64 -6.01
CA ARG A 319 18.41 -4.67 -6.25
C ARG A 319 18.27 -3.23 -5.74
N TRP A 320 17.16 -2.84 -5.13
CA TRP A 320 17.08 -1.62 -4.33
C TRP A 320 16.81 -1.97 -2.88
N CYS A 321 17.22 -1.10 -1.95
CA CYS A 321 17.24 -1.38 -0.50
C CYS A 321 15.88 -1.72 0.12
N CYS A 322 14.77 -1.68 -0.63
CA CYS A 322 13.48 -2.12 -0.13
C CYS A 322 12.75 -2.89 -1.23
N CYS A 323 12.62 -4.20 -1.03
CA CYS A 323 11.72 -5.07 -1.76
C CYS A 323 10.97 -5.97 -0.76
N THR A 324 9.75 -6.38 -1.10
CA THR A 324 8.57 -6.04 -0.28
C THR A 324 7.40 -7.06 -0.37
N GLY A 325 7.48 -8.20 0.34
CA GLY A 325 6.62 -9.40 0.17
C GLY A 325 5.09 -9.22 0.12
N VAL A 326 4.37 -10.08 -0.65
CA VAL A 326 2.91 -10.02 -0.94
C VAL A 326 2.26 -11.41 -1.20
N VAL A 327 2.08 -12.18 -0.11
CA VAL A 327 1.18 -13.34 0.19
C VAL A 327 0.29 -14.03 -0.90
N HIS A 328 0.09 -15.36 -0.80
CA HIS A 328 -0.89 -16.16 -1.58
C HIS A 328 -1.50 -17.36 -0.81
N GLN A 329 -2.57 -17.92 -1.38
CA GLN A 329 -3.38 -19.05 -0.88
C GLN A 329 -3.44 -20.21 -1.89
N GLU A 330 -3.14 -21.44 -1.46
CA GLU A 330 -3.54 -22.69 -2.14
C GLU A 330 -5.00 -23.07 -1.80
N VAL A 331 -5.62 -23.89 -2.67
CA VAL A 331 -7.09 -24.06 -2.80
C VAL A 331 -7.69 -24.99 -1.75
#